data_AF-A0A653CKI3-F1
#
_entry.id   AF-A0A653CKI3-F1
#
_cell.length_a   1.000
_cell.length_b   1.000
_cell.length_c   1.000
_cell.angle_alpha   90.00
_cell.angle_beta   90.00
_cell.angle_gamma   90.00
#
_symmetry.space_group_name_H-M   'P 1'
#
loop_
_entity.id
_entity.type
_entity.pdbx_description
1 polymer ?
#
loop_
_entity_poly.entity_id
_entity_poly.type
_entity_poly.pdbx_seq_one_letter_code
_entity_poly.pdbx_strand_id
1 'polypeptide(L)'
;MAFEKVYFKVTKKRFKRFLRNKPLIVTIGLLILATANMTVTHVTMVHFKLLQIIPFCYINIITYILGGIWYLYCNLIGETATIIATDFALALRNIGPASQVANYRSLWMMLSKITRDVGNAFGCAMTFLCLYLFLIITLTIYGLLSQIQEGFGIKDIGLAITALFAGAMLFFISNEAHYASNCVRVQFQKKLLLVELTWMTEDAQQEINMFIRATEMSPTDMILVGFFAVNRTLFKSLIATMVTYLVVLLQFQISIPEDQESSTNSTNI
;
A
#
# COMPACT_ATOMS: atom_id res chain seq x y z
N MET A 1 -6.90 9.77 21.08
CA MET A 1 -7.53 9.75 22.43
C MET A 1 -9.04 9.52 22.42
N ALA A 2 -9.84 10.12 21.51
CA ALA A 2 -11.29 9.91 21.51
C ALA A 2 -11.71 8.45 21.26
N PHE A 3 -11.11 7.78 20.27
CA PHE A 3 -11.39 6.38 19.94
C PHE A 3 -11.08 5.43 21.10
N GLU A 4 -9.92 5.62 21.75
CA GLU A 4 -9.48 4.77 22.87
C GLU A 4 -10.39 4.91 24.10
N LYS A 5 -10.88 6.13 24.39
CA LYS A 5 -11.87 6.36 25.45
C LYS A 5 -13.21 5.70 25.14
N VAL A 6 -13.67 5.75 23.89
CA VAL A 6 -14.92 5.10 23.45
C VAL A 6 -14.78 3.56 23.46
N TYR A 7 -13.67 3.03 22.97
CA TYR A 7 -13.37 1.60 23.02
C TYR A 7 -13.32 1.10 24.47
N PHE A 8 -12.63 1.82 25.36
CA PHE A 8 -12.58 1.48 26.79
C PHE A 8 -13.96 1.55 27.45
N LYS A 9 -14.79 2.53 27.08
CA LYS A 9 -16.17 2.66 27.59
C LYS A 9 -17.06 1.49 27.16
N VAL A 10 -16.88 0.97 25.94
CA VAL A 10 -17.71 -0.11 25.39
C VAL A 10 -17.21 -1.50 25.78
N THR A 11 -15.92 -1.78 25.67
CA THR A 11 -15.37 -3.13 25.94
C THR A 11 -14.85 -3.32 27.37
N LYS A 12 -14.70 -2.25 28.16
CA LYS A 12 -14.03 -2.24 29.48
C LYS A 12 -12.62 -2.85 29.49
N LYS A 13 -12.03 -3.08 28.31
CA LYS A 13 -10.65 -3.55 28.14
C LYS A 13 -9.77 -2.34 27.78
N ARG A 14 -8.57 -2.26 28.38
CA ARG A 14 -7.57 -1.30 27.89
C ARG A 14 -7.10 -1.78 26.52
N PHE A 15 -7.07 -0.87 25.54
CA PHE A 15 -6.50 -1.16 24.23
C PHE A 15 -5.04 -1.56 24.44
N LYS A 16 -4.75 -2.86 24.35
CA LYS A 16 -3.48 -3.42 24.80
C LYS A 16 -2.40 -2.86 23.88
N ARG A 17 -1.51 -2.04 24.45
CA ARG A 17 -0.36 -1.33 23.87
C ARG A 17 0.36 -2.16 22.79
N PHE A 18 -0.18 -2.17 21.57
CA PHE A 18 0.17 -3.10 20.49
C PHE A 18 1.49 -2.72 19.79
N LEU A 19 2.02 -1.53 20.07
CA LEU A 19 3.10 -0.90 19.33
C LEU A 19 4.53 -1.16 19.87
N ARG A 20 4.78 -2.07 20.82
CA ARG A 20 6.10 -1.99 21.47
C ARG A 20 7.28 -2.38 20.55
N ASN A 21 7.19 -3.50 19.82
CA ASN A 21 8.33 -3.99 19.05
C ASN A 21 8.08 -4.05 17.54
N LYS A 22 6.86 -4.37 17.08
CA LYS A 22 6.53 -4.47 15.65
C LYS A 22 6.83 -3.20 14.84
N PRO A 23 6.37 -1.99 15.21
CA PRO A 23 6.66 -0.79 14.43
C PRO A 23 8.16 -0.47 14.44
N LEU A 24 8.84 -0.74 15.55
CA LEU A 24 10.27 -0.52 15.70
C LEU A 24 11.06 -1.44 14.76
N ILE A 25 10.70 -2.73 14.68
CA ILE A 25 11.32 -3.69 13.75
C ILE A 25 11.07 -3.28 12.29
N VAL A 26 9.85 -2.87 11.95
CA VAL A 26 9.49 -2.44 10.59
C VAL A 26 10.26 -1.16 10.20
N THR A 27 10.37 -0.18 11.10
CA THR A 27 11.11 1.05 10.85
C THR A 27 12.61 0.79 10.68
N ILE A 28 13.21 -0.05 11.53
CA ILE A 28 14.63 -0.43 11.40
C ILE A 28 14.86 -1.19 10.08
N GLY A 29 13.99 -2.16 9.77
CA GLY A 29 14.08 -2.93 8.53
C GLY A 29 14.00 -2.06 7.27
N LEU A 30 13.07 -1.09 7.24
CA LEU A 30 12.93 -0.15 6.12
C LEU A 30 14.11 0.80 5.99
N LEU A 31 14.72 1.23 7.11
CA LEU A 31 15.90 2.09 7.07
C LEU A 31 17.12 1.33 6.53
N ILE A 32 17.31 0.08 6.96
CA ILE A 32 18.35 -0.81 6.41
C ILE A 32 18.12 -0.98 4.90
N LEU A 33 16.88 -1.26 4.49
CA LEU A 33 16.51 -1.42 3.09
C LEU A 33 16.80 -0.17 2.25
N ALA A 34 16.48 1.02 2.78
CA ALA A 34 16.75 2.30 2.13
C ALA A 34 18.26 2.52 1.94
N THR A 35 19.06 2.28 2.98
CA THR A 35 20.52 2.42 2.91
C THR A 35 21.14 1.41 1.96
N ALA A 36 20.67 0.15 1.95
CA ALA A 36 21.13 -0.87 1.02
C ALA A 36 20.84 -0.49 -0.44
N ASN A 37 19.60 -0.08 -0.75
CA ASN A 37 19.23 0.38 -2.08
C ASN A 37 20.10 1.57 -2.53
N MET A 38 20.34 2.54 -1.64
CA MET A 38 21.21 3.68 -1.92
C MET A 38 22.66 3.27 -2.19
N THR A 39 23.23 2.35 -1.40
CA THR A 39 24.60 1.87 -1.63
C THR A 39 24.76 1.17 -2.97
N VAL A 40 23.76 0.36 -3.37
CA VAL A 40 23.74 -0.30 -4.68
C VAL A 40 23.70 0.74 -5.80
N THR A 41 22.78 1.72 -5.73
CA THR A 41 22.68 2.75 -6.77
C THR A 41 23.97 3.57 -6.89
N HIS A 42 24.64 3.89 -5.77
CA HIS A 42 25.90 4.62 -5.76
C HIS A 42 27.05 3.81 -6.39
N VAL A 43 27.17 2.53 -6.07
CA VAL A 43 28.23 1.65 -6.64
C VAL A 43 28.01 1.45 -8.14
N THR A 44 26.76 1.35 -8.57
CA THR A 44 26.37 1.07 -9.96
C THR A 44 26.45 2.31 -10.86
N MET A 45 26.16 3.52 -10.35
CA MET A 45 26.16 4.76 -11.13
C MET A 45 27.37 5.65 -10.79
N VAL A 46 28.55 5.23 -11.24
CA VAL A 46 29.85 5.90 -10.98
C VAL A 46 29.97 7.32 -11.61
N HIS A 47 29.05 7.73 -12.49
CA HIS A 47 29.16 8.98 -13.27
C HIS A 47 28.39 10.19 -12.70
N PHE A 48 27.73 10.07 -11.54
CA PHE A 48 26.99 11.20 -10.97
C PHE A 48 27.91 12.19 -10.24
N LYS A 49 27.76 13.49 -10.55
CA LYS A 49 28.41 14.56 -9.78
C LYS A 49 27.90 14.53 -8.34
N LEU A 50 28.78 14.71 -7.35
CA LEU A 50 28.44 14.73 -5.90
C LEU A 50 27.23 15.63 -5.57
N LEU A 51 27.06 16.73 -6.30
CA LEU A 51 25.96 17.67 -6.12
C LEU A 51 24.56 17.05 -6.40
N GLN A 52 24.47 16.07 -7.30
CA GLN A 52 23.22 15.38 -7.65
C GLN A 52 22.89 14.21 -6.72
N ILE A 53 23.88 13.73 -5.96
CA ILE A 53 23.71 12.59 -5.03
C ILE A 53 22.88 13.00 -3.79
N ILE A 54 23.06 14.24 -3.33
CA ILE A 54 22.37 14.79 -2.15
C ILE A 54 20.83 14.74 -2.31
N PRO A 55 20.23 15.33 -3.36
CA PRO A 55 18.77 15.28 -3.54
C PRO A 55 18.26 13.86 -3.78
N PHE A 56 19.02 13.01 -4.47
CA PHE A 56 18.64 11.61 -4.68
C PHE A 56 18.55 10.83 -3.36
N CYS A 57 19.54 11.00 -2.48
CA CYS A 57 19.55 10.42 -1.15
C CYS A 57 18.32 10.87 -0.33
N TYR A 58 18.03 12.17 -0.37
CA TYR A 58 16.90 12.75 0.35
C TYR A 58 15.56 12.18 -0.13
N ILE A 59 15.34 12.12 -1.45
CA ILE A 59 14.12 11.55 -2.03
C ILE A 59 13.98 10.08 -1.65
N ASN A 60 15.05 9.29 -1.77
CA ASN A 60 15.06 7.87 -1.43
C ASN A 60 14.64 7.64 0.03
N ILE A 61 15.27 8.33 0.98
CA ILE A 61 14.94 8.22 2.41
C ILE A 61 13.47 8.59 2.66
N ILE A 62 12.98 9.69 2.07
CA ILE A 62 11.58 10.10 2.24
C ILE A 62 10.61 9.08 1.67
N THR A 63 10.89 8.49 0.50
CA THR A 63 10.07 7.43 -0.11
C THR A 63 9.88 6.25 0.86
N TYR A 64 10.97 5.76 1.46
CA TYR A 64 10.92 4.64 2.41
C TYR A 64 10.23 5.00 3.72
N ILE A 65 10.47 6.20 4.27
CA ILE A 65 9.81 6.66 5.49
C ILE A 65 8.30 6.81 5.25
N LEU A 66 7.90 7.47 4.16
CA LEU A 66 6.49 7.74 3.87
C LEU A 66 5.71 6.44 3.67
N GLY A 67 6.23 5.52 2.86
CA GLY A 67 5.56 4.25 2.66
C GLY A 67 5.63 3.33 3.89
N GLY A 68 6.65 3.46 4.74
CA GLY A 68 6.70 2.82 6.04
C GLY A 68 5.63 3.31 7.01
N ILE A 69 5.44 4.63 7.10
CA ILE A 69 4.37 5.23 7.89
C ILE A 69 3.01 4.75 7.40
N TRP A 70 2.79 4.74 6.08
CA TRP A 70 1.57 4.21 5.48
C TRP A 70 1.32 2.74 5.85
N TYR A 71 2.33 1.89 5.71
CA TYR A 71 2.27 0.47 6.10
C TYR A 71 1.82 0.31 7.57
N LEU A 72 2.42 1.08 8.48
CA LEU A 72 2.10 1.00 9.91
C LEU A 72 0.66 1.43 10.20
N TYR A 73 0.17 2.50 9.57
CA TYR A 73 -1.22 2.94 9.74
C TYR A 73 -2.23 1.91 9.21
N CYS A 74 -1.98 1.35 8.02
CA CYS A 74 -2.85 0.33 7.42
C CYS A 74 -2.92 -0.92 8.30
N ASN A 75 -1.76 -1.42 8.74
CA ASN A 75 -1.69 -2.59 9.59
C ASN A 75 -2.40 -2.36 10.94
N LEU A 76 -2.18 -1.19 11.56
CA LEU A 76 -2.85 -0.82 12.81
C LEU A 76 -4.38 -0.80 12.66
N ILE A 77 -4.90 -0.26 11.55
CA ILE A 77 -6.34 -0.26 11.26
C ILE A 77 -6.86 -1.70 11.08
N GLY A 78 -6.16 -2.52 10.29
CA GLY A 78 -6.55 -3.91 10.04
C GLY A 78 -6.57 -4.78 11.29
N GLU A 79 -5.56 -4.66 12.16
CA GLU A 79 -5.51 -5.36 13.44
C GLU A 79 -6.61 -4.85 14.41
N THR A 80 -6.82 -3.53 14.47
CA THR A 80 -7.90 -2.93 15.28
C THR A 80 -9.27 -3.43 14.84
N ALA A 81 -9.53 -3.48 13.53
CA ALA A 81 -10.76 -4.03 12.96
C ALA A 81 -10.97 -5.49 13.37
N THR A 82 -9.91 -6.30 13.29
CA THR A 82 -9.97 -7.72 13.63
C THR A 82 -10.26 -7.95 15.12
N ILE A 83 -9.64 -7.15 16.00
CA ILE A 83 -9.88 -7.21 17.45
C ILE A 83 -11.33 -6.86 17.77
N ILE A 84 -11.84 -5.74 17.23
CA ILE A 84 -13.22 -5.30 17.48
C ILE A 84 -14.21 -6.33 16.94
N ALA A 85 -13.98 -6.89 15.75
CA ALA A 85 -14.83 -7.93 15.18
C ALA A 85 -14.84 -9.22 16.03
N THR A 86 -13.70 -9.56 16.64
CA THR A 86 -13.58 -10.72 17.52
C THR A 86 -14.28 -10.48 18.86
N ASP A 87 -14.06 -9.31 19.47
CA ASP A 87 -14.76 -8.91 20.70
C ASP A 87 -16.28 -8.85 20.49
N PHE A 88 -16.73 -8.36 19.33
CA PHE A 88 -18.14 -8.35 18.95
C PHE A 88 -18.74 -9.75 18.86
N ALA A 89 -18.05 -10.67 18.19
CA ALA A 89 -18.51 -12.07 18.07
C ALA A 89 -18.59 -12.77 19.44
N LEU A 90 -17.64 -12.49 20.34
CA LEU A 90 -17.68 -13.00 21.72
C LEU A 90 -18.83 -12.39 22.52
N ALA A 91 -19.08 -11.09 22.36
CA ALA A 91 -20.17 -10.39 23.04
C ALA A 91 -21.56 -10.87 22.56
N LEU A 92 -21.69 -11.31 21.30
CA LEU A 92 -22.93 -11.85 20.76
C LEU A 92 -23.22 -13.30 21.20
N ARG A 93 -22.18 -14.09 21.47
CA ARG A 93 -22.35 -15.49 21.91
C ARG A 93 -22.95 -15.61 23.32
N ASN A 94 -22.72 -14.62 24.16
CA ASN A 94 -23.43 -14.49 25.43
C ASN A 94 -24.67 -13.65 25.17
N ILE A 95 -25.88 -14.23 25.31
CA ILE A 95 -27.21 -13.61 25.05
C ILE A 95 -27.14 -12.08 25.18
N GLY A 96 -26.96 -11.42 24.04
CA GLY A 96 -26.55 -10.03 23.99
C GLY A 96 -27.76 -9.12 23.93
N PRO A 97 -27.95 -8.18 24.88
CA PRO A 97 -29.00 -7.18 24.75
C PRO A 97 -28.77 -6.32 23.49
N ALA A 98 -29.84 -5.91 22.80
CA ALA A 98 -29.79 -5.11 21.57
C ALA A 98 -28.91 -3.85 21.69
N SER A 99 -28.79 -3.29 22.90
CA SER A 99 -27.91 -2.17 23.23
C SER A 99 -26.42 -2.44 22.97
N GLN A 100 -25.94 -3.68 23.11
CA GLN A 100 -24.55 -4.05 22.82
C GLN A 100 -24.28 -3.99 21.30
N VAL A 101 -25.19 -4.49 20.49
CA VAL A 101 -25.08 -4.46 19.02
C VAL A 101 -24.97 -3.02 18.52
N ALA A 102 -25.81 -2.12 19.04
CA ALA A 102 -25.77 -0.70 18.71
C ALA A 102 -24.40 -0.05 19.08
N ASN A 103 -23.82 -0.40 20.23
CA ASN A 103 -22.50 0.10 20.64
C ASN A 103 -21.39 -0.38 19.69
N TYR A 104 -21.38 -1.65 19.30
CA TYR A 104 -20.38 -2.18 18.35
C TYR A 104 -20.53 -1.61 16.94
N ARG A 105 -21.78 -1.38 16.49
CA ARG A 105 -22.05 -0.66 15.24
C ARG A 105 -21.46 0.76 15.27
N SER A 106 -21.59 1.48 16.39
CA SER A 106 -20.99 2.80 16.55
C SER A 106 -19.45 2.78 16.50
N LEU A 107 -18.82 1.77 17.11
CA LEU A 107 -17.38 1.56 17.04
C LEU A 107 -16.92 1.29 15.60
N TRP A 108 -17.64 0.43 14.89
CA TRP A 108 -17.35 0.13 13.49
C TRP A 108 -17.49 1.38 12.62
N MET A 109 -18.54 2.18 12.78
CA MET A 109 -18.71 3.45 12.05
C MET A 109 -17.54 4.41 12.33
N MET A 110 -17.09 4.49 13.59
CA MET A 110 -15.94 5.33 13.96
C MET A 110 -14.64 4.82 13.33
N LEU A 111 -14.43 3.49 13.28
CA LEU A 111 -13.27 2.89 12.64
C LEU A 111 -13.26 3.10 11.12
N SER A 112 -14.41 2.94 10.47
CA SER A 112 -14.58 3.24 9.04
C SER A 112 -14.28 4.71 8.74
N LYS A 113 -14.74 5.62 9.61
CA LYS A 113 -14.42 7.05 9.51
C LYS A 113 -12.91 7.31 9.64
N ILE A 114 -12.25 6.74 10.65
CA ILE A 114 -10.79 6.88 10.84
C ILE A 114 -10.04 6.36 9.60
N THR A 115 -10.46 5.22 9.06
CA THR A 115 -9.85 4.62 7.86
C THR A 115 -9.93 5.59 6.66
N ARG A 116 -11.09 6.22 6.46
CA ARG A 116 -11.29 7.22 5.41
C ARG A 116 -10.50 8.51 5.66
N ASP A 117 -10.47 8.98 6.90
CA ASP A 117 -9.73 10.20 7.28
C ASP A 117 -8.22 10.02 7.09
N VAL A 118 -7.67 8.84 7.41
CA VAL A 118 -6.27 8.47 7.14
C VAL A 118 -6.01 8.44 5.63
N GLY A 119 -6.87 7.80 4.85
CA GLY A 119 -6.77 7.79 3.38
C GLY A 119 -6.80 9.21 2.79
N ASN A 120 -7.64 10.10 3.32
CA ASN A 120 -7.69 11.47 2.82
C ASN A 120 -6.47 12.31 3.25
N ALA A 121 -6.01 12.17 4.49
CA ALA A 121 -4.86 12.91 5.02
C ALA A 121 -3.55 12.55 4.30
N PHE A 122 -3.33 11.26 4.04
CA PHE A 122 -2.18 10.77 3.26
C PHE A 122 -2.44 10.80 1.76
N GLY A 123 -3.64 11.21 1.34
CA GLY A 123 -4.13 11.27 -0.02
C GLY A 123 -3.07 11.73 -1.02
N CYS A 124 -2.72 13.01 -0.96
CA CYS A 124 -1.79 13.63 -1.91
C CYS A 124 -0.40 12.98 -1.86
N ALA A 125 0.13 12.74 -0.66
CA ALA A 125 1.47 12.19 -0.49
C ALA A 125 1.59 10.78 -1.11
N MET A 126 0.57 9.94 -0.91
CA MET A 126 0.54 8.59 -1.47
C MET A 126 0.27 8.59 -2.98
N THR A 127 -0.51 9.55 -3.50
CA THR A 127 -0.64 9.74 -4.96
C THR A 127 0.72 10.01 -5.60
N PHE A 128 1.45 11.00 -5.08
CA PHE A 128 2.78 11.34 -5.58
C PHE A 128 3.75 10.16 -5.43
N LEU A 129 3.69 9.44 -4.31
CA LEU A 129 4.52 8.27 -4.07
C LEU A 129 4.24 7.15 -5.11
N CYS A 130 2.97 6.85 -5.38
CA CYS A 130 2.59 5.84 -6.38
C CYS A 130 3.04 6.24 -7.79
N LEU A 131 2.88 7.50 -8.18
CA LEU A 131 3.35 8.01 -9.48
C LEU A 131 4.87 7.98 -9.58
N TYR A 132 5.56 8.40 -8.52
CA TYR A 132 7.03 8.36 -8.45
C TYR A 132 7.56 6.93 -8.59
N LEU A 133 7.02 5.98 -7.82
CA LEU A 133 7.38 4.56 -7.92
C LEU A 133 7.07 4.03 -9.32
N PHE A 134 5.93 4.42 -9.90
CA PHE A 134 5.55 4.01 -11.25
C PHE A 134 6.58 4.45 -12.29
N LEU A 135 7.01 5.71 -12.25
CA LEU A 135 8.02 6.24 -13.17
C LEU A 135 9.38 5.57 -12.96
N ILE A 136 9.83 5.43 -11.71
CA ILE A 136 11.11 4.78 -11.41
C ILE A 136 11.14 3.33 -11.92
N ILE A 137 10.09 2.55 -11.68
CA ILE A 137 10.01 1.16 -12.17
C ILE A 137 10.04 1.15 -13.71
N THR A 138 9.27 2.03 -14.36
CA THR A 138 9.23 2.09 -15.82
C THR A 138 10.59 2.45 -16.42
N LEU A 139 11.25 3.50 -15.91
CA LEU A 139 12.56 3.93 -16.41
C LEU A 139 13.66 2.88 -16.14
N THR A 140 13.63 2.23 -14.97
CA THR A 140 14.65 1.22 -14.63
C THR A 140 14.49 -0.04 -15.48
N ILE A 141 13.26 -0.52 -15.70
CA ILE A 141 13.00 -1.65 -16.60
C ILE A 141 13.32 -1.29 -18.05
N TYR A 142 12.95 -0.09 -18.51
CA TYR A 142 13.33 0.37 -19.85
C TYR A 142 14.85 0.39 -20.03
N GLY A 143 15.58 0.96 -19.06
CA GLY A 143 17.04 1.01 -19.10
C GLY A 143 17.68 -0.38 -19.14
N LEU A 144 17.10 -1.37 -18.47
CA LEU A 144 17.54 -2.77 -18.57
C LEU A 144 17.29 -3.36 -19.96
N LEU A 145 16.09 -3.13 -20.52
CA LEU A 145 15.71 -3.67 -21.82
C LEU A 145 16.47 -3.02 -22.97
N SER A 146 16.79 -1.72 -22.87
CA SER A 146 17.51 -1.00 -23.92
C SER A 146 18.95 -1.46 -24.08
N GLN A 147 19.58 -1.98 -23.02
CA GLN A 147 20.98 -2.43 -23.03
C GLN A 147 21.14 -3.94 -23.34
N ILE A 148 20.03 -4.67 -23.55
CA ILE A 148 20.07 -6.12 -23.75
C ILE A 148 20.84 -6.53 -25.02
N GLN A 149 20.99 -5.62 -25.99
CA GLN A 149 21.74 -5.83 -27.24
C GLN A 149 23.26 -5.60 -27.07
N GLU A 150 23.68 -4.71 -26.16
CA GLU A 150 25.09 -4.31 -25.96
C GLU A 150 25.82 -5.20 -24.92
N GLY A 151 25.07 -6.01 -24.16
CA GLY A 151 25.60 -6.92 -23.13
C GLY A 151 25.41 -6.40 -21.70
N PHE A 152 25.29 -7.32 -20.73
CA PHE A 152 25.05 -6.98 -19.32
C PHE A 152 26.29 -6.36 -18.66
N GLY A 153 26.19 -5.09 -18.27
CA GLY A 153 27.17 -4.40 -17.45
C GLY A 153 26.85 -4.42 -15.95
N ILE A 154 27.81 -3.97 -15.14
CA ILE A 154 27.63 -3.78 -13.69
C ILE A 154 26.50 -2.77 -13.41
N LYS A 155 26.24 -1.85 -14.35
CA LYS A 155 25.17 -0.86 -14.28
C LYS A 155 23.77 -1.50 -14.26
N ASP A 156 23.58 -2.57 -15.03
CA ASP A 156 22.28 -3.24 -15.16
C ASP A 156 21.87 -3.95 -13.87
N ILE A 157 22.84 -4.49 -13.13
CA ILE A 157 22.58 -5.14 -11.84
C ILE A 157 21.93 -4.15 -10.87
N GLY A 158 22.43 -2.91 -10.79
CA GLY A 158 21.83 -1.92 -9.89
C GLY A 158 20.47 -1.40 -10.39
N LEU A 159 20.23 -1.33 -11.71
CA LEU A 159 18.91 -1.02 -12.26
C LEU A 159 17.89 -2.12 -11.91
N ALA A 160 18.27 -3.40 -12.03
CA ALA A 160 17.41 -4.53 -11.69
C ALA A 160 17.05 -4.56 -10.20
N ILE A 161 18.03 -4.33 -9.33
CA ILE A 161 17.82 -4.26 -7.88
C ILE A 161 16.90 -3.08 -7.53
N THR A 162 17.12 -1.92 -8.14
CA THR A 162 16.28 -0.73 -7.91
C THR A 162 14.84 -0.97 -8.36
N ALA A 163 14.63 -1.59 -9.53
CA ALA A 163 13.31 -1.97 -10.03
C ALA A 163 12.59 -2.95 -9.08
N LEU A 164 13.32 -3.95 -8.58
CA LEU A 164 12.79 -4.94 -7.64
C LEU A 164 12.33 -4.29 -6.32
N PHE A 165 13.17 -3.43 -5.72
CA PHE A 165 12.82 -2.77 -4.46
C PHE A 165 11.68 -1.75 -4.64
N ALA A 166 11.69 -0.96 -5.71
CA ALA A 166 10.60 -0.04 -6.01
C ALA A 166 9.27 -0.79 -6.27
N GLY A 167 9.33 -1.90 -7.01
CA GLY A 167 8.18 -2.78 -7.25
C GLY A 167 7.64 -3.42 -5.98
N ALA A 168 8.52 -3.94 -5.12
CA ALA A 168 8.16 -4.48 -3.81
C ALA A 168 7.49 -3.41 -2.93
N MET A 169 8.04 -2.19 -2.91
CA MET A 169 7.48 -1.07 -2.16
C MET A 169 6.05 -0.73 -2.61
N LEU A 170 5.85 -0.62 -3.93
CA LEU A 170 4.53 -0.35 -4.51
C LEU A 170 3.53 -1.47 -4.21
N PHE A 171 3.99 -2.73 -4.25
CA PHE A 171 3.19 -3.89 -3.88
C PHE A 171 2.77 -3.83 -2.40
N PHE A 172 3.70 -3.58 -1.46
CA PHE A 172 3.37 -3.50 -0.03
C PHE A 172 2.37 -2.39 0.27
N ILE A 173 2.55 -1.20 -0.32
CA ILE A 173 1.62 -0.07 -0.18
C ILE A 173 0.20 -0.45 -0.60
N SER A 174 0.08 -1.10 -1.76
CA SER A 174 -1.20 -1.49 -2.33
C SER A 174 -1.83 -2.67 -1.60
N ASN A 175 -1.01 -3.61 -1.14
CA ASN A 175 -1.43 -4.79 -0.42
C ASN A 175 -1.97 -4.45 0.98
N GLU A 176 -1.24 -3.64 1.74
CA GLU A 176 -1.67 -3.28 3.09
C GLU A 176 -2.91 -2.40 3.11
N ALA A 177 -3.02 -1.46 2.17
CA ALA A 177 -4.24 -0.67 2.03
C ALA A 177 -5.45 -1.56 1.73
N HIS A 178 -5.27 -2.54 0.82
CA HIS A 178 -6.31 -3.53 0.54
C HIS A 178 -6.62 -4.41 1.76
N TYR A 179 -5.60 -4.85 2.51
CA TYR A 179 -5.77 -5.64 3.73
C TYR A 179 -6.57 -4.88 4.79
N ALA A 180 -6.20 -3.62 5.06
CA ALA A 180 -6.89 -2.76 6.03
C ALA A 180 -8.37 -2.58 5.69
N SER A 181 -8.66 -2.18 4.44
CA SER A 181 -10.03 -2.04 3.94
C SER A 181 -10.83 -3.34 4.00
N ASN A 182 -10.21 -4.45 3.59
CA ASN A 182 -10.85 -5.76 3.63
C ASN A 182 -11.15 -6.22 5.06
N CYS A 183 -10.26 -5.96 6.02
CA CYS A 183 -10.49 -6.28 7.43
C CYS A 183 -11.65 -5.48 8.02
N VAL A 184 -11.76 -4.18 7.73
CA VAL A 184 -12.87 -3.34 8.22
C VAL A 184 -14.23 -3.80 7.67
N ARG A 185 -14.27 -4.35 6.45
CA ARG A 185 -15.50 -4.85 5.82
C ARG A 185 -15.79 -6.32 6.15
N VAL A 186 -14.93 -7.21 5.67
CA VAL A 186 -15.22 -8.65 5.56
C VAL A 186 -15.16 -9.33 6.92
N GLN A 187 -14.28 -8.91 7.84
CA GLN A 187 -14.24 -9.53 9.17
C GLN A 187 -15.52 -9.26 9.95
N PHE A 188 -16.04 -8.04 9.88
CA PHE A 188 -17.32 -7.69 10.51
C PHE A 188 -18.49 -8.42 9.85
N GLN A 189 -18.57 -8.41 8.51
CA GLN A 189 -19.62 -9.13 7.78
C GLN A 189 -19.62 -10.63 8.07
N LYS A 190 -18.46 -11.28 8.01
CA LYS A 190 -18.34 -12.71 8.28
C LYS A 190 -18.77 -13.05 9.70
N LYS A 191 -18.39 -12.22 10.68
CA LYS A 191 -18.80 -12.43 12.07
C LYS A 191 -20.28 -12.15 12.32
N LEU A 192 -20.86 -11.16 11.63
CA LEU A 192 -22.29 -10.86 11.67
C LEU A 192 -23.14 -11.99 11.08
N LEU A 193 -22.74 -12.55 9.94
CA LEU A 193 -23.45 -13.64 9.26
C LEU A 193 -23.36 -14.99 9.98
N LEU A 194 -22.32 -15.18 10.81
CA LEU A 194 -22.12 -16.40 11.59
C LEU A 194 -22.91 -16.41 12.91
N VAL A 195 -23.65 -15.34 13.23
CA VAL A 195 -24.42 -15.24 14.46
C VAL A 195 -25.77 -15.92 14.25
N GLU A 196 -26.10 -16.88 15.12
CA GLU A 196 -27.40 -17.53 15.13
C GLU A 196 -28.48 -16.56 15.60
N LEU A 197 -29.25 -16.02 14.66
CA LEU A 197 -30.35 -15.09 14.93
C LEU A 197 -31.50 -15.73 15.73
N THR A 198 -31.62 -17.06 15.67
CA THR A 198 -32.74 -17.84 16.23
C THR A 198 -32.94 -17.65 17.74
N TRP A 199 -31.89 -17.33 18.48
CA TRP A 199 -31.92 -17.16 19.94
C TRP A 199 -31.94 -15.69 20.40
N MET A 200 -31.99 -14.74 19.45
CA MET A 200 -31.96 -13.31 19.74
C MET A 200 -33.35 -12.69 19.75
N THR A 201 -33.54 -11.68 20.60
CA THR A 201 -34.76 -10.84 20.64
C THR A 201 -35.00 -10.16 19.30
N GLU A 202 -36.27 -9.95 18.92
CA GLU A 202 -36.66 -9.28 17.66
C GLU A 202 -35.96 -7.93 17.47
N ASP A 203 -35.86 -7.11 18.52
CA ASP A 203 -35.12 -5.83 18.49
C ASP A 203 -33.64 -6.00 18.11
N ALA A 204 -33.01 -7.06 18.62
CA ALA A 204 -31.60 -7.34 18.36
C ALA A 204 -31.38 -7.90 16.95
N GLN A 205 -32.34 -8.68 16.42
CA GLN A 205 -32.36 -9.11 15.03
C GLN A 205 -32.51 -7.90 14.07
N GLN A 206 -33.39 -6.95 14.39
CA GLN A 206 -33.56 -5.74 13.60
C GLN A 206 -32.28 -4.87 13.58
N GLU A 207 -31.61 -4.71 14.72
CA GLU A 207 -30.32 -4.02 14.79
C GLU A 207 -29.21 -4.73 14.00
N ILE A 208 -29.14 -6.06 14.05
CA ILE A 208 -28.19 -6.83 13.22
C ILE A 208 -28.47 -6.62 11.74
N ASN A 209 -29.72 -6.69 11.30
CA ASN A 209 -30.10 -6.46 9.90
C ASN A 209 -29.75 -5.04 9.45
N MET A 210 -29.99 -4.03 10.30
CA MET A 210 -29.56 -2.65 10.03
C MET A 210 -28.03 -2.53 9.97
N PHE A 211 -27.30 -3.26 10.82
CA PHE A 211 -25.84 -3.26 10.81
C PHE A 211 -25.27 -3.96 9.56
N ILE A 212 -25.78 -5.14 9.19
CA ILE A 212 -25.38 -5.84 7.95
C ILE A 212 -25.59 -4.92 6.74
N ARG A 213 -26.79 -4.33 6.60
CA ARG A 213 -27.06 -3.36 5.53
C ARG A 213 -26.11 -2.17 5.57
N ALA A 214 -25.78 -1.64 6.76
CA ALA A 214 -24.81 -0.55 6.89
C ALA A 214 -23.40 -0.98 6.43
N THR A 215 -22.97 -2.20 6.73
CA THR A 215 -21.67 -2.73 6.27
C THR A 215 -21.63 -2.98 4.76
N GLU A 216 -22.75 -3.38 4.15
CA GLU A 216 -22.87 -3.57 2.70
C GLU A 216 -22.87 -2.23 1.94
N MET A 217 -23.57 -1.23 2.47
CA MET A 217 -23.73 0.07 1.82
C MET A 217 -22.53 1.01 2.01
N SER A 218 -21.59 0.70 2.90
CA SER A 218 -20.48 1.62 3.22
C SER A 218 -19.21 1.27 2.44
N PRO A 219 -18.69 2.18 1.59
CA PRO A 219 -17.37 2.01 0.99
C PRO A 219 -16.32 2.11 2.11
N THR A 220 -15.64 0.99 2.35
CA THR A 220 -14.55 0.83 3.33
C THR A 220 -13.18 0.80 2.65
N ASP A 221 -13.18 0.92 1.32
CA ASP A 221 -11.97 1.06 0.53
C ASP A 221 -11.25 2.36 0.90
N MET A 222 -9.94 2.28 1.05
CA MET A 222 -9.13 3.43 1.41
C MET A 222 -8.93 4.28 0.16
N ILE A 223 -9.77 5.30 0.03
CA ILE A 223 -9.77 6.22 -1.10
C ILE A 223 -8.80 7.36 -0.79
N LEU A 224 -7.80 7.56 -1.65
CA LEU A 224 -6.91 8.71 -1.61
C LEU A 224 -7.56 9.91 -2.29
N VAL A 225 -7.65 11.03 -1.55
CA VAL A 225 -8.16 12.33 -2.03
C VAL A 225 -9.58 12.26 -2.65
N GLY A 226 -10.33 11.18 -2.42
CA GLY A 226 -11.65 10.97 -3.05
C GLY A 226 -11.61 10.52 -4.52
N PHE A 227 -10.43 10.36 -5.14
CA PHE A 227 -10.31 10.08 -6.57
C PHE A 227 -10.01 8.62 -6.89
N PHE A 228 -9.18 7.95 -6.10
CA PHE A 228 -8.79 6.56 -6.39
C PHE A 228 -8.59 5.72 -5.14
N ALA A 229 -9.05 4.48 -5.19
CA ALA A 229 -8.88 3.51 -4.13
C ALA A 229 -7.49 2.86 -4.24
N VAL A 230 -6.72 2.87 -3.16
CA VAL A 230 -5.45 2.12 -3.11
C VAL A 230 -5.77 0.69 -2.78
N ASN A 231 -5.69 -0.18 -3.79
CA ASN A 231 -5.95 -1.60 -3.64
C ASN A 231 -5.06 -2.41 -4.60
N ARG A 232 -5.16 -3.73 -4.50
CA ARG A 232 -4.45 -4.65 -5.42
C ARG A 232 -4.83 -4.44 -6.89
N THR A 233 -6.01 -3.88 -7.18
CA THR A 233 -6.43 -3.54 -8.55
C THR A 233 -5.63 -2.37 -9.10
N LEU A 234 -5.36 -1.33 -8.29
CA LEU A 234 -4.46 -0.23 -8.65
C LEU A 234 -3.09 -0.76 -9.04
N PHE A 235 -2.49 -1.63 -8.22
CA PHE A 235 -1.21 -2.25 -8.52
C PHE A 235 -1.23 -2.99 -9.86
N LYS A 236 -2.22 -3.86 -10.08
CA LYS A 236 -2.37 -4.59 -11.35
C LYS A 236 -2.51 -3.64 -12.55
N SER A 237 -3.31 -2.58 -12.40
CA SER A 237 -3.49 -1.57 -13.45
C SER A 237 -2.18 -0.85 -13.75
N LEU A 238 -1.43 -0.44 -12.72
CA LEU A 238 -0.14 0.23 -12.91
C LEU A 238 0.86 -0.67 -13.63
N ILE A 239 0.98 -1.94 -13.24
CA ILE A 239 1.86 -2.90 -13.92
C ILE A 239 1.45 -3.09 -15.39
N ALA A 240 0.16 -3.25 -15.67
CA ALA A 240 -0.33 -3.37 -17.05
C ALA A 240 0.03 -2.12 -17.87
N THR A 241 -0.20 -0.93 -17.31
CA THR A 241 0.17 0.34 -17.94
C THR A 241 1.68 0.48 -18.15
N MET A 242 2.51 0.06 -17.19
CA MET A 242 3.97 0.04 -17.34
C MET A 242 4.38 -0.82 -18.53
N VAL A 243 3.84 -2.05 -18.63
CA VAL A 243 4.15 -2.96 -19.73
C VAL A 243 3.76 -2.34 -21.08
N THR A 244 2.58 -1.73 -21.18
CA THR A 244 2.15 -1.02 -22.40
C THR A 244 3.12 0.11 -22.78
N TYR A 245 3.52 0.95 -21.82
CA TYR A 245 4.48 2.02 -22.09
C TYR A 245 5.85 1.48 -22.48
N LEU A 246 6.34 0.41 -21.82
CA LEU A 246 7.61 -0.22 -22.14
C LEU A 246 7.63 -0.76 -23.58
N VAL A 247 6.56 -1.43 -24.00
CA VAL A 247 6.42 -1.91 -25.38
C VAL A 247 6.52 -0.77 -26.39
N VAL A 248 5.80 0.33 -26.13
CA VAL A 248 5.84 1.52 -27.01
C VAL A 248 7.24 2.14 -27.05
N LEU A 249 7.91 2.28 -25.90
CA LEU A 249 9.26 2.84 -25.83
C LEU A 249 10.28 1.97 -26.58
N LEU A 250 10.19 0.64 -26.44
CA LEU A 250 11.06 -0.28 -27.18
C LEU A 250 10.80 -0.26 -28.68
N GLN A 251 9.54 -0.14 -29.10
CA GLN A 251 9.20 0.02 -30.52
C GLN A 251 9.81 1.29 -31.09
N PHE A 252 9.76 2.41 -30.37
CA PHE A 252 10.42 3.64 -30.79
C PHE A 252 11.94 3.46 -30.92
N GLN A 253 12.58 2.80 -29.95
CA GLN A 253 14.02 2.55 -29.99
C GLN A 253 14.43 1.73 -31.22
N ILE A 254 13.71 0.64 -31.52
CA ILE A 254 13.99 -0.22 -32.69
C ILE A 254 13.73 0.52 -34.02
N SER A 255 12.81 1.48 -34.04
CA SER A 255 12.46 2.24 -35.25
C SER A 255 13.45 3.34 -35.63
N ILE A 256 14.39 3.71 -34.74
CA ILE A 256 15.41 4.70 -35.05
C ILE A 256 16.49 4.01 -35.90
N PRO A 257 16.68 4.41 -37.18
CA PRO A 257 17.76 3.86 -37.99
C PRO A 257 19.11 4.19 -37.36
N GLU A 258 19.97 3.18 -37.22
CA GLU A 258 21.39 3.35 -36.86
C GLU A 258 22.12 4.04 -38.03
N ASP A 259 22.07 5.37 -38.08
CA ASP A 259 22.92 6.14 -39.00
C ASP A 259 24.37 6.09 -38.50
N GLN A 260 25.12 5.03 -38.85
CA GLN A 260 26.56 5.05 -39.21
C GLN A 260 27.17 3.64 -39.34
N GLU A 261 27.27 3.12 -40.57
CA GLU A 261 28.47 2.45 -41.10
C GLU A 261 28.31 2.17 -42.61
N SER A 262 28.48 3.21 -43.45
CA SER A 262 28.83 3.05 -44.87
C SER A 262 29.45 4.33 -45.47
N SER A 263 30.36 4.96 -44.72
CA SER A 263 31.20 6.06 -45.23
C SER A 263 32.68 5.77 -44.98
N THR A 264 33.11 4.54 -45.29
CA THR A 264 34.53 4.21 -45.48
C THR A 264 34.62 3.00 -46.42
N ASN A 265 34.60 3.24 -47.74
CA ASN A 265 35.27 2.42 -48.77
C ASN A 265 34.85 2.88 -50.18
N SER A 266 35.37 4.03 -50.63
CA SER A 266 35.66 4.27 -52.06
C SER A 266 36.50 5.54 -52.21
N THR A 267 37.71 5.51 -51.65
CA THR A 267 38.85 6.20 -52.25
C THR A 267 39.82 5.08 -52.63
N ASN A 268 39.92 4.82 -53.95
CA ASN A 268 40.97 4.10 -54.69
C ASN A 268 40.38 3.38 -55.92
N ILE A 269 40.26 4.10 -57.04
CA ILE A 269 41.05 4.00 -58.29
C ILE A 269 40.40 4.94 -59.31
#